data_AF-A0A1I5LBT1-F1
#
_entry.id   AF-A0A1I5LBT1-F1
#
_cell.length_a   1.000
_cell.length_b   1.000
_cell.length_c   1.000
_cell.angle_alpha   90.00
_cell.angle_beta   90.00
_cell.angle_gamma   90.00
#
_symmetry.space_group_name_H-M   'P 1'
#
loop_
_entity.id
_entity.type
_entity.pdbx_description
1 polymer ?
#
loop_
_entity_poly.entity_id
_entity_poly.type
_entity_poly.pdbx_seq_one_letter_code
_entity_poly.pdbx_strand_id
1 'polypeptide(L)'
;MYFVNTLRTTTLKHLGDLAEVDEVLEACNREKHCYSDEYFKARIAPLKSKRSDIVDAGKKAVKYLLEQYRDDVIARYTPNGDELTPDAAVLTSGMKLDKTDLERIFDKHPGNVTMQRLVSEYARQHGVNDFSRAFFSEQDRITAAERLALYAEGALDDPWRASFITDDKYFDKIQTDAIRGE
;
A
#
# COMPACT_ATOMS: atom_id res chain seq x y z
N MET A 1 -4.84 5.34 9.05
CA MET A 1 -3.47 5.53 8.50
C MET A 1 -3.61 6.00 7.04
N TYR A 2 -2.62 6.68 6.45
CA TYR A 2 -2.57 6.96 4.99
C TYR A 2 -1.47 6.09 4.35
N PHE A 3 -1.64 4.77 4.42
CA PHE A 3 -0.67 3.75 4.04
C PHE A 3 -0.13 3.97 2.63
N VAL A 4 -0.99 4.12 1.61
CA VAL A 4 -0.56 4.21 0.21
C VAL A 4 0.34 5.42 0.00
N ASN A 5 -0.07 6.57 0.51
CA ASN A 5 0.70 7.81 0.37
C ASN A 5 2.02 7.76 1.18
N THR A 6 1.97 7.20 2.40
CA THR A 6 3.14 7.08 3.27
C THR A 6 4.18 6.12 2.67
N LEU A 7 3.73 4.99 2.13
CA LEU A 7 4.56 4.02 1.43
C LEU A 7 5.22 4.66 0.20
N ARG A 8 4.43 5.35 -0.63
CA ARG A 8 4.94 6.03 -1.83
C ARG A 8 6.00 7.07 -1.47
N THR A 9 5.66 7.98 -0.56
CA THR A 9 6.56 9.07 -0.14
C THR A 9 7.85 8.54 0.48
N THR A 10 7.76 7.51 1.31
CA THR A 10 8.95 6.85 1.90
C THR A 10 9.83 6.23 0.83
N THR A 11 9.23 5.56 -0.16
CA THR A 11 9.97 4.96 -1.28
C THR A 11 10.63 6.03 -2.14
N LEU A 12 9.92 7.12 -2.46
CA LEU A 12 10.45 8.25 -3.23
C LEU A 12 11.65 8.91 -2.54
N LYS A 13 11.60 9.05 -1.21
CA LYS A 13 12.73 9.57 -0.44
C LYS A 13 13.99 8.72 -0.66
N HIS A 14 13.88 7.40 -0.51
CA HIS A 14 15.02 6.50 -0.71
C HIS A 14 15.48 6.43 -2.17
N LEU A 15 14.58 6.54 -3.14
CA LEU A 15 14.94 6.68 -4.56
C LEU A 15 15.74 7.96 -4.83
N GLY A 16 15.39 9.06 -4.16
CA GLY A 16 16.17 10.31 -4.20
C GLY A 16 17.58 10.11 -3.66
N ASP A 17 17.70 9.50 -2.47
CA ASP A 17 19.00 9.19 -1.86
C ASP A 17 19.85 8.26 -2.76
N LEU A 18 19.22 7.30 -3.45
CA LEU A 18 19.89 6.43 -4.42
C LEU A 18 20.38 7.20 -5.64
N ALA A 19 19.56 8.10 -6.18
CA ALA A 19 19.91 8.91 -7.35
C ALA A 19 21.15 9.78 -7.08
N GLU A 20 21.25 10.37 -5.89
CA GLU A 20 22.43 11.15 -5.49
C GLU A 20 23.71 10.29 -5.47
N VAL A 21 23.63 9.07 -4.93
CA VAL A 21 24.80 8.16 -4.89
C VAL A 21 25.15 7.64 -6.29
N ASP A 22 24.15 7.32 -7.10
CA ASP A 22 24.33 6.82 -8.47
C ASP A 22 24.96 7.90 -9.36
N GLU A 23 24.60 9.18 -9.20
CA GLU A 23 25.25 10.29 -9.91
C GLU A 23 26.75 10.40 -9.58
N VAL A 24 27.11 10.26 -8.31
CA VAL A 24 28.51 10.30 -7.88
C VAL A 24 29.28 9.06 -8.37
N LEU A 25 28.65 7.89 -8.39
CA LEU A 25 29.24 6.66 -8.94
C LEU A 25 29.51 6.81 -10.44
N GLU A 26 28.56 7.35 -11.21
CA GLU A 26 28.72 7.60 -12.63
C GLU A 26 29.80 8.66 -12.92
N ALA A 27 29.88 9.72 -12.12
CA ALA A 27 30.97 10.70 -12.19
C ALA A 27 32.33 10.03 -11.94
N CYS A 28 32.46 9.20 -10.91
CA CYS A 28 33.69 8.44 -10.66
C CYS A 28 34.02 7.50 -11.84
N ASN A 29 33.04 6.78 -12.38
CA ASN A 29 33.24 5.85 -13.51
C ASN A 29 33.79 6.57 -14.75
N ARG A 30 33.35 7.80 -15.05
CA ARG A 30 33.88 8.61 -16.16
C ARG A 30 35.36 8.95 -15.98
N GLU A 31 35.80 9.19 -14.74
CA GLU A 31 37.19 9.50 -14.41
C GLU A 31 38.06 8.25 -14.19
N LYS A 32 37.53 7.02 -14.38
CA LYS A 32 38.27 5.78 -14.10
C LYS A 32 39.66 5.74 -14.74
N HIS A 33 39.79 6.25 -15.96
CA HIS A 33 41.04 6.29 -16.72
C HIS A 33 42.11 7.22 -16.12
N CYS A 34 41.75 8.10 -15.18
CA CYS A 34 42.66 9.03 -14.51
C CYS A 34 43.38 8.41 -13.30
N TYR A 35 42.98 7.22 -12.86
CA TYR A 35 43.46 6.61 -11.62
C TYR A 35 44.04 5.21 -11.84
N SER A 36 44.88 4.75 -10.92
CA SER A 36 45.23 3.33 -10.84
C SER A 36 44.01 2.50 -10.45
N ASP A 37 43.97 1.24 -10.88
CA ASP A 37 42.86 0.33 -10.57
C ASP A 37 42.64 0.16 -9.06
N GLU A 38 43.71 0.10 -8.27
CA GLU A 38 43.64 -0.04 -6.81
C GLU A 38 43.02 1.19 -6.15
N TYR A 39 43.48 2.39 -6.52
CA TYR A 39 42.92 3.63 -6.01
C TYR A 39 41.45 3.79 -6.41
N PHE A 40 41.13 3.48 -7.68
CA PHE A 40 39.77 3.56 -8.18
C PHE A 40 38.84 2.61 -7.42
N LYS A 41 39.25 1.36 -7.19
CA LYS A 41 38.50 0.40 -6.38
C LYS A 41 38.27 0.91 -4.95
N ALA A 42 39.31 1.46 -4.31
CA ALA A 42 39.19 2.02 -2.96
C ALA A 42 38.23 3.22 -2.91
N ARG A 43 38.18 4.05 -3.96
CA ARG A 43 37.28 5.19 -4.08
C ARG A 43 35.81 4.80 -4.27
N ILE A 44 35.52 3.79 -5.11
CA ILE A 44 34.12 3.39 -5.39
C ILE A 44 33.52 2.46 -4.34
N ALA A 45 34.34 1.71 -3.59
CA ALA A 45 33.88 0.77 -2.57
C ALA A 45 32.93 1.40 -1.53
N PRO A 46 33.25 2.54 -0.88
CA PRO A 46 32.35 3.16 0.09
C PRO A 46 31.04 3.66 -0.55
N LEU A 47 31.06 4.11 -1.81
CA LEU A 47 29.85 4.54 -2.51
C LEU A 47 28.92 3.36 -2.82
N LYS A 48 29.48 2.21 -3.23
CA LYS A 48 28.73 0.97 -3.42
C LYS A 48 28.13 0.46 -2.10
N SER A 49 28.88 0.53 -1.01
CA SER A 49 28.36 0.20 0.33
C SER A 49 27.20 1.12 0.70
N LYS A 50 27.39 2.44 0.59
CA LYS A 50 26.34 3.43 0.88
C LYS A 50 25.07 3.17 0.05
N ARG A 51 25.22 2.85 -1.24
CA ARG A 51 24.09 2.50 -2.10
C ARG A 51 23.35 1.28 -1.56
N SER A 52 24.08 0.21 -1.20
CA SER A 52 23.48 -0.99 -0.60
C SER A 52 22.74 -0.68 0.69
N ASP A 53 23.35 0.12 1.57
CA ASP A 53 22.75 0.52 2.85
C ASP A 53 21.43 1.29 2.65
N ILE A 54 21.34 2.15 1.63
CA ILE A 54 20.11 2.88 1.29
C ILE A 54 19.02 1.91 0.79
N VAL A 55 19.37 0.95 -0.07
CA VAL A 55 18.41 -0.08 -0.54
C VAL A 55 17.87 -0.87 0.64
N ASP A 56 18.75 -1.35 1.52
CA ASP A 56 18.36 -2.15 2.69
C ASP A 56 17.51 -1.34 3.67
N ALA A 57 17.88 -0.08 3.93
CA ALA A 57 17.10 0.83 4.77
C ALA A 57 15.71 1.08 4.17
N GLY A 58 15.62 1.32 2.86
CA GLY A 58 14.34 1.54 2.18
C GLY A 58 13.44 0.32 2.22
N LYS A 59 13.97 -0.88 1.94
CA LYS A 59 13.22 -2.14 2.06
C LYS A 59 12.73 -2.39 3.48
N LYS A 60 13.56 -2.10 4.48
CA LYS A 60 13.16 -2.23 5.89
C LYS A 60 12.03 -1.25 6.24
N ALA A 61 12.09 -0.03 5.74
CA ALA A 61 11.02 0.97 5.95
C ALA A 61 9.70 0.55 5.28
N VAL A 62 9.76 0.03 4.05
CA VAL A 62 8.58 -0.52 3.33
C VAL A 62 7.94 -1.66 4.12
N LYS A 63 8.74 -2.64 4.58
CA LYS A 63 8.23 -3.76 5.38
C LYS A 63 7.61 -3.31 6.69
N TYR A 64 8.24 -2.36 7.37
CA TYR A 64 7.71 -1.79 8.61
C TYR A 64 6.33 -1.13 8.39
N LEU A 65 6.18 -0.35 7.32
CA LEU A 65 4.89 0.27 6.99
C LEU A 65 3.82 -0.77 6.62
N LEU A 66 4.21 -1.85 5.94
CA LEU A 66 3.29 -2.94 5.61
C LEU A 66 2.80 -3.66 6.88
N GLU A 67 3.68 -3.95 7.83
CA GLU A 67 3.30 -4.58 9.11
C GLU A 67 2.39 -3.65 9.93
N GLN A 68 2.71 -2.36 10.03
CA GLN A 68 1.83 -1.40 10.70
C GLN A 68 0.43 -1.34 10.06
N TYR A 69 0.35 -1.39 8.73
CA TYR A 69 -0.92 -1.42 8.03
C TYR A 69 -1.67 -2.73 8.28
N ARG A 70 -0.99 -3.88 8.33
CA ARG A 70 -1.61 -5.17 8.68
C ARG A 70 -2.24 -5.11 10.06
N ASP A 71 -1.49 -4.65 11.06
CA ASP A 71 -1.99 -4.51 12.43
C ASP A 71 -3.23 -3.59 12.49
N ASP A 72 -3.21 -2.47 11.77
CA ASP A 72 -4.34 -1.54 11.67
C ASP A 72 -5.56 -2.17 10.99
N VAL A 73 -5.37 -2.92 9.89
CA VAL A 73 -6.47 -3.62 9.22
C VAL A 73 -7.05 -4.70 10.13
N ILE A 74 -6.22 -5.53 10.77
CA ILE A 74 -6.68 -6.58 11.70
C ILE A 74 -7.50 -5.95 12.84
N ALA A 75 -7.02 -4.84 13.41
CA ALA A 75 -7.74 -4.12 14.46
C ALA A 75 -9.10 -3.59 13.95
N ARG A 76 -9.15 -2.97 12.77
CA ARG A 76 -10.39 -2.44 12.16
C ARG A 76 -11.40 -3.52 11.77
N TYR A 77 -10.93 -4.73 11.42
CA TYR A 77 -11.79 -5.81 10.94
C TYR A 77 -12.21 -6.81 12.04
N THR A 78 -11.63 -6.67 13.23
CA THR A 78 -12.07 -7.41 14.42
C THR A 78 -13.51 -7.00 14.77
N PRO A 79 -14.48 -7.93 14.82
CA PRO A 79 -15.87 -7.59 15.12
C PRO A 79 -16.01 -6.86 16.44
N ASN A 80 -16.56 -5.64 16.41
CA ASN A 80 -16.74 -4.81 17.58
C ASN A 80 -18.24 -4.53 17.79
N GLY A 81 -18.81 -5.11 18.84
CA GLY A 81 -20.23 -4.90 19.19
C GLY A 81 -20.57 -3.44 19.48
N ASP A 82 -19.61 -2.65 19.95
CA ASP A 82 -19.81 -1.24 20.27
C ASP A 82 -19.94 -0.36 19.00
N GLU A 83 -19.52 -0.88 17.84
CA GLU A 83 -19.70 -0.22 16.54
C GLU A 83 -21.05 -0.53 15.89
N LEU A 84 -21.84 -1.44 16.46
CA LEU A 84 -23.19 -1.70 15.97
C LEU A 84 -24.08 -0.48 16.22
N THR A 85 -24.74 -0.03 15.15
CA THR A 85 -25.68 1.08 15.21
C THR A 85 -27.12 0.56 15.21
N PRO A 86 -28.12 1.40 15.56
CA PRO A 86 -29.53 0.99 15.52
C PRO A 86 -29.99 0.46 14.15
N ASP A 87 -29.32 0.83 13.05
CA ASP A 87 -29.64 0.32 11.71
C ASP A 87 -29.35 -1.19 11.58
N ALA A 88 -28.52 -1.78 12.45
CA ALA A 88 -28.30 -3.23 12.48
C ALA A 88 -29.63 -3.99 12.74
N ALA A 89 -30.55 -3.40 13.51
CA ALA A 89 -31.86 -3.99 13.78
C ALA A 89 -32.72 -4.08 12.50
N VAL A 90 -32.51 -3.19 11.52
CA VAL A 90 -33.22 -3.21 10.23
C VAL A 90 -32.84 -4.47 9.45
N LEU A 91 -31.56 -4.85 9.48
CA LEU A 91 -31.05 -6.06 8.82
C LEU A 91 -31.61 -7.34 9.45
N THR A 92 -31.93 -7.33 10.75
CA THR A 92 -32.52 -8.49 11.46
C THR A 92 -34.05 -8.46 11.58
N SER A 93 -34.71 -7.41 11.08
CA SER A 93 -36.14 -7.15 11.30
C SER A 93 -37.09 -8.11 10.55
N GLY A 94 -36.57 -8.93 9.64
CA GLY A 94 -37.38 -9.75 8.72
C GLY A 94 -37.98 -8.97 7.55
N MET A 95 -37.72 -7.66 7.45
CA MET A 95 -38.05 -6.90 6.24
C MET A 95 -37.23 -7.39 5.06
N LYS A 96 -37.87 -7.43 3.88
CA LYS A 96 -37.19 -7.68 2.61
C LYS A 96 -36.55 -6.37 2.15
N LEU A 97 -35.25 -6.25 2.35
CA LEU A 97 -34.48 -5.09 1.92
C LEU A 97 -34.05 -5.25 0.47
N ASP A 98 -34.23 -4.19 -0.33
CA ASP A 98 -33.72 -4.14 -1.69
C ASP A 98 -32.29 -3.56 -1.74
N LYS A 99 -31.73 -3.51 -2.94
CA LYS A 99 -30.42 -2.91 -3.18
C LYS A 99 -30.32 -1.47 -2.65
N THR A 100 -31.32 -0.64 -2.92
CA THR A 100 -31.30 0.79 -2.58
C THR A 100 -31.27 0.97 -1.07
N ASP A 101 -32.04 0.16 -0.34
CA ASP A 101 -32.06 0.18 1.12
C ASP A 101 -30.70 -0.20 1.70
N LEU A 102 -30.11 -1.29 1.21
CA LEU A 102 -28.80 -1.74 1.67
C LEU A 102 -27.70 -0.72 1.37
N GLU A 103 -27.70 -0.12 0.18
CA GLU A 103 -26.74 0.90 -0.20
C GLU A 103 -26.86 2.15 0.67
N ARG A 104 -28.09 2.57 1.01
CA ARG A 104 -28.31 3.69 1.93
C ARG A 104 -27.80 3.40 3.33
N ILE A 105 -28.01 2.19 3.84
CA ILE A 105 -27.49 1.79 5.15
C ILE A 105 -25.96 1.77 5.09
N PHE A 106 -25.36 1.18 4.06
CA PHE A 106 -23.91 1.16 3.88
C PHE A 106 -23.29 2.57 3.87
N ASP A 107 -23.86 3.47 3.07
CA ASP A 107 -23.36 4.83 2.88
C ASP A 107 -23.54 5.72 4.12
N LYS A 108 -24.49 5.39 4.99
CA LYS A 108 -24.71 6.07 6.28
C LYS A 108 -23.61 5.77 7.30
N HIS A 109 -22.84 4.69 7.10
CA HIS A 109 -21.83 4.20 8.04
C HIS A 109 -20.40 4.24 7.44
N PRO A 110 -19.92 5.40 6.94
CA PRO A 110 -18.59 5.49 6.37
C PRO A 110 -17.51 5.21 7.43
N GLY A 111 -16.59 4.29 7.11
CA GLY A 111 -15.48 3.92 8.01
C GLY A 111 -15.85 3.00 9.17
N ASN A 112 -17.14 2.72 9.38
CA ASN A 112 -17.59 1.71 10.33
C ASN A 112 -17.57 0.34 9.64
N VAL A 113 -16.43 -0.34 9.74
CA VAL A 113 -16.19 -1.63 9.09
C VAL A 113 -17.17 -2.69 9.58
N THR A 114 -17.54 -2.67 10.86
CA THR A 114 -18.53 -3.59 11.44
C THR A 114 -19.88 -3.48 10.73
N MET A 115 -20.43 -2.27 10.61
CA MET A 115 -21.72 -2.04 9.92
C MET A 115 -21.63 -2.33 8.42
N GLN A 116 -20.56 -1.88 7.75
CA GLN A 116 -20.37 -2.12 6.32
C GLN A 116 -20.27 -3.61 6.00
N ARG A 117 -19.52 -4.37 6.81
CA ARG A 117 -19.43 -5.83 6.73
C ARG A 117 -20.80 -6.48 6.90
N LEU A 118 -21.56 -6.07 7.92
CA LEU A 118 -22.88 -6.62 8.22
C LEU A 118 -23.85 -6.44 7.03
N VAL A 119 -23.86 -5.25 6.42
CA VAL A 119 -24.68 -4.97 5.23
C VAL A 119 -24.25 -5.84 4.04
N SER A 120 -22.95 -5.93 3.77
CA SER A 120 -22.43 -6.73 2.65
C SER A 120 -22.68 -8.24 2.84
N GLU A 121 -22.55 -8.75 4.07
CA GLU A 121 -22.88 -10.14 4.39
C GLU A 121 -24.38 -10.41 4.22
N TYR A 122 -25.25 -9.49 4.66
CA TYR A 122 -26.69 -9.58 4.44
C TYR A 122 -27.02 -9.63 2.94
N ALA A 123 -26.48 -8.71 2.12
CA ALA A 123 -26.70 -8.68 0.68
C ALA A 123 -26.35 -10.03 0.02
N ARG A 124 -25.22 -10.63 0.40
CA ARG A 124 -24.77 -11.93 -0.08
C ARG A 124 -25.70 -13.07 0.36
N GLN A 125 -26.11 -13.10 1.63
CA GLN A 125 -26.98 -14.15 2.17
C GLN A 125 -28.38 -14.12 1.55
N HIS A 126 -28.89 -12.94 1.21
CA HIS A 126 -30.23 -12.75 0.64
C HIS A 126 -30.25 -12.65 -0.89
N GLY A 127 -29.11 -12.90 -1.56
CA GLY A 127 -29.04 -12.96 -3.03
C GLY A 127 -29.22 -11.61 -3.74
N VAL A 128 -28.88 -10.50 -3.08
CA VAL A 128 -28.88 -9.16 -3.67
C VAL A 128 -27.61 -8.99 -4.50
N ASN A 129 -27.61 -9.57 -5.70
CA ASN A 129 -26.42 -9.73 -6.55
C ASN A 129 -25.97 -8.46 -7.26
N ASP A 130 -26.78 -7.40 -7.27
CA ASP A 130 -26.51 -6.12 -7.92
C ASP A 130 -26.08 -5.00 -6.96
N PHE A 131 -25.74 -5.36 -5.71
CA PHE A 131 -25.19 -4.46 -4.70
C PHE A 131 -23.90 -3.78 -5.20
N SER A 132 -23.90 -2.45 -5.33
CA SER A 132 -22.81 -1.74 -6.00
C SER A 132 -21.69 -1.26 -5.08
N ARG A 133 -21.85 -1.37 -3.76
CA ARG A 133 -20.82 -0.95 -2.80
C ARG A 133 -19.82 -2.08 -2.60
N ALA A 134 -18.56 -1.79 -2.94
CA ALA A 134 -17.47 -2.72 -2.71
C ALA A 134 -17.14 -2.77 -1.21
N PHE A 135 -17.24 -3.96 -0.63
CA PHE A 135 -16.64 -4.27 0.66
C PHE A 135 -15.48 -5.23 0.43
N PHE A 136 -14.28 -4.78 0.76
CA PHE A 136 -13.08 -5.60 0.68
C PHE A 136 -12.86 -6.29 2.02
N SER A 137 -12.57 -7.59 2.00
CA SER A 137 -12.20 -8.31 3.21
C SER A 137 -10.84 -7.83 3.74
N GLU A 138 -10.56 -8.14 5.00
CA GLU A 138 -9.22 -7.99 5.59
C GLU A 138 -8.15 -8.57 4.66
N GLN A 139 -8.37 -9.79 4.16
CA GLN A 139 -7.44 -10.48 3.28
C GLN A 139 -7.25 -9.75 1.93
N ASP A 140 -8.31 -9.20 1.35
CA ASP A 140 -8.22 -8.43 0.09
C ASP A 140 -7.33 -7.21 0.27
N ARG A 141 -7.50 -6.51 1.40
CA ARG A 141 -6.70 -5.32 1.75
C ARG A 141 -5.24 -5.66 2.01
N ILE A 142 -4.98 -6.71 2.79
CA ILE A 142 -3.61 -7.16 3.08
C ILE A 142 -2.91 -7.60 1.79
N THR A 143 -3.57 -8.42 0.96
CA THR A 143 -3.01 -8.89 -0.32
C THR A 143 -2.71 -7.74 -1.28
N ALA A 144 -3.60 -6.74 -1.33
CA ALA A 144 -3.38 -5.54 -2.11
C ALA A 144 -2.19 -4.71 -1.60
N ALA A 145 -2.07 -4.53 -0.29
CA ALA A 145 -0.96 -3.81 0.33
C ALA A 145 0.38 -4.53 0.14
N GLU A 146 0.42 -5.86 0.29
CA GLU A 146 1.58 -6.70 -0.04
C GLU A 146 2.03 -6.48 -1.48
N ARG A 147 1.08 -6.50 -2.43
CA ARG A 147 1.39 -6.27 -3.84
C ARG A 147 1.99 -4.89 -4.08
N LEU A 148 1.44 -3.85 -3.46
CA LEU A 148 1.98 -2.49 -3.58
C LEU A 148 3.38 -2.39 -2.96
N ALA A 149 3.60 -3.03 -1.80
CA ALA A 149 4.91 -3.09 -1.15
C ALA A 149 5.95 -3.81 -2.03
N LEU A 150 5.58 -4.86 -2.77
CA LEU A 150 6.48 -5.51 -3.73
C LEU A 150 6.92 -4.58 -4.86
N TYR A 151 6.03 -3.70 -5.36
CA TYR A 151 6.43 -2.66 -6.33
C TYR A 151 7.40 -1.66 -5.70
N ALA A 152 7.15 -1.24 -4.45
CA ALA A 152 8.02 -0.31 -3.73
C ALA A 152 9.42 -0.91 -3.47
N GLU A 153 9.51 -2.15 -3.00
CA GLU A 153 10.79 -2.85 -2.82
C GLU A 153 11.50 -3.04 -4.16
N GLY A 154 10.77 -3.44 -5.21
CA GLY A 154 11.32 -3.64 -6.54
C GLY A 154 11.86 -2.35 -7.16
N ALA A 155 11.24 -1.20 -6.88
CA ALA A 155 11.71 0.10 -7.33
C ALA A 155 13.09 0.47 -6.76
N LEU A 156 13.40 0.03 -5.54
CA LEU A 156 14.71 0.30 -4.89
C LEU A 156 15.85 -0.53 -5.50
N ASP A 157 15.54 -1.68 -6.10
CA ASP A 157 16.53 -2.56 -6.71
C ASP A 157 16.81 -2.21 -8.18
N ASP A 158 15.77 -1.82 -8.92
CA ASP A 158 15.80 -1.70 -10.38
C ASP A 158 15.27 -0.31 -10.82
N PRO A 159 16.11 0.52 -11.47
CA PRO A 159 15.71 1.83 -11.99
C PRO A 159 14.50 1.78 -12.94
N TRP A 160 14.32 0.71 -13.71
CA TRP A 160 13.13 0.58 -14.56
C TRP A 160 11.86 0.49 -13.73
N ARG A 161 11.91 -0.22 -12.59
CA ARG A 161 10.78 -0.37 -11.67
C ARG A 161 10.47 0.91 -10.90
N ALA A 162 11.44 1.81 -10.72
CA ALA A 162 11.21 3.10 -10.08
C ALA A 162 10.13 3.94 -10.77
N SER A 163 9.92 3.76 -12.08
CA SER A 163 8.85 4.42 -12.84
C SER A 163 7.45 4.11 -12.30
N PHE A 164 7.21 2.91 -11.75
CA PHE A 164 5.90 2.54 -11.18
C PHE A 164 5.55 3.31 -9.90
N ILE A 165 6.55 3.87 -9.21
CA ILE A 165 6.36 4.64 -7.97
C ILE A 165 6.44 6.15 -8.25
N THR A 166 7.34 6.57 -9.14
CA THR A 166 7.61 7.98 -9.44
C THR A 166 6.57 8.61 -10.35
N ASP A 167 6.06 7.87 -11.33
CA ASP A 167 5.06 8.37 -12.27
C ASP A 167 3.63 8.15 -11.74
N ASP A 168 2.83 9.21 -11.67
CA ASP A 168 1.45 9.16 -11.14
C ASP A 168 0.54 8.20 -11.92
N LYS A 169 0.71 8.12 -13.25
CA LYS A 169 -0.12 7.27 -14.10
C LYS A 169 0.22 5.80 -13.93
N TYR A 170 1.50 5.46 -13.73
CA TYR A 170 1.87 4.09 -13.39
C TYR A 170 1.51 3.74 -11.95
N PHE A 171 1.67 4.68 -11.02
CA PHE A 171 1.33 4.47 -9.62
C PHE A 171 -0.16 4.22 -9.42
N ASP A 172 -1.04 4.95 -10.12
CA ASP A 172 -2.48 4.72 -10.07
C ASP A 172 -2.89 3.32 -10.59
N LYS A 173 -2.14 2.78 -11.56
CA LYS A 173 -2.41 1.45 -12.15
C LYS A 173 -2.02 0.28 -11.26
N ILE A 174 -1.04 0.46 -10.38
CA ILE A 174 -0.58 -0.61 -9.48
C ILE A 174 -1.35 -0.64 -8.16
N GLN A 175 -2.10 0.43 -7.85
CA GLN A 175 -3.06 0.45 -6.76
C GLN A 175 -4.29 -0.36 -7.14
N THR A 176 -4.74 -1.22 -6.23
CA THR A 176 -6.05 -1.88 -6.35
C THR A 176 -7.11 -1.05 -5.64
N ASP A 177 -8.37 -1.24 -6.03
CA ASP A 177 -9.50 -0.57 -5.38
C ASP A 177 -9.57 -0.86 -3.86
N ALA A 178 -9.06 -2.02 -3.43
CA ALA A 178 -9.05 -2.44 -2.03
C ALA A 178 -8.17 -1.58 -1.11
N ILE A 179 -7.20 -0.85 -1.66
CA ILE A 179 -6.31 0.04 -0.90
C ILE A 179 -6.37 1.48 -1.41
N ARG A 180 -7.21 1.78 -2.40
CA ARG A 180 -7.32 3.13 -2.95
C ARG A 180 -7.90 4.06 -1.88
N GLY A 181 -7.12 5.07 -1.49
CA GLY A 181 -7.48 6.02 -0.44
C GLY A 181 -7.10 5.61 0.98
N GLU A 182 -6.47 4.44 1.15
CA GLU A 182 -5.88 4.00 2.43
C GLU A 182 -4.55 4.67 2.76
#